data_AF-A0A358SV60-F1
#
_entry.id   AF-A0A358SV60-F1
#
_cell.length_a   1.000
_cell.length_b   1.000
_cell.length_c   1.000
_cell.angle_alpha   90.00
_cell.angle_beta   90.00
_cell.angle_gamma   90.00
#
_symmetry.space_group_name_H-M   'P 1'
#
loop_
_entity.id
_entity.type
_entity.pdbx_description
1 polymer ?
#
loop_
_entity_poly.entity_id
_entity_poly.type
_entity_poly.pdbx_seq_one_letter_code
_entity_poly.pdbx_strand_id
1 'polypeptide(L)'
;MTETQSGDLIAALDDASLSRFHLRAVVASGMGFFTDAYDLFVIGIASALITKDWNLSSGRLALLNSAMLAAACVGALVFGRFADVIGRKRVYWIVAAIMIAGALGSALSQSYWVLIAFRFLLGFGVGGDYPVSAVMVSEYANRKDRGKLVGMVFGAQALGLIVGPLVALTLLGAGASDDVAWRVLLALGAVPSAAVIYLRCRMPESPRYQVQVQGQAEKAASRISDFTGGQINGDGSGGQRHELRLRAFLTNRRWLIMLAGTAGCWFLLDYAYYGNTISTPQILGLISPHASTMTKIALQLAIFVVAAVPGYVLAIARLDRIGHRRLQLTGFAMMALCFLIIAAVPGMTTTVAPFLLVYGVSYFFTEFGPNMTTFVMPSELYPVSMRATGHGISAGVGKLGAFIGVFLFPVLQTSLGLRGTLLLTAGVSVAGLALTLVLPEPAGRSLDIWAATNPGSAYAGGYYDSIYLTNMSGYRCTLFGHAGVSTVGLSGNEIGSPAGWVGPAPTLVTLAQDATAAILVQVGDPANYGPTCSQPGTGHPGRVPLAAGLRVYPPNRFTSKVAPLPVPACYHHGPVWMHVGPVRGPVVPPDHG
;
A
#
# COMPACT_ATOMS: atom_id res chain seq x y z
N MET A 1 39.38 1.00 -15.22
CA MET A 1 38.38 1.96 -14.72
C MET A 1 37.24 1.95 -15.72
N THR A 2 36.15 1.26 -15.40
CA THR A 2 34.98 1.11 -16.26
C THR A 2 34.04 2.28 -15.99
N GLU A 3 33.95 3.22 -16.94
CA GLU A 3 32.92 4.27 -16.96
C GLU A 3 31.55 3.60 -16.87
N THR A 4 30.86 3.85 -15.77
CA THR A 4 29.49 3.40 -15.56
C THR A 4 28.61 4.39 -16.31
N GLN A 5 28.06 4.00 -17.46
CA GLN A 5 27.07 4.80 -18.20
C GLN A 5 25.93 5.17 -17.23
N SER A 6 25.82 6.45 -16.92
CA SER A 6 24.82 7.01 -16.00
C SER A 6 23.47 7.06 -16.70
N GLY A 7 22.63 6.04 -16.49
CA GLY A 7 21.23 6.05 -16.90
C GLY A 7 20.32 6.72 -15.85
N ASP A 8 19.06 6.96 -16.23
CA ASP A 8 18.01 7.57 -15.39
C ASP A 8 18.05 7.02 -13.95
N LEU A 9 18.12 7.93 -12.96
CA LEU A 9 18.16 7.60 -11.53
C LEU A 9 17.04 6.62 -11.12
N ILE A 10 15.84 6.73 -11.70
CA ILE A 10 14.73 5.85 -11.38
C ILE A 10 14.97 4.44 -11.92
N ALA A 11 15.50 4.31 -13.14
CA ALA A 11 15.90 3.03 -13.69
C ALA A 11 17.02 2.40 -12.87
N ALA A 12 18.03 3.18 -12.49
CA ALA A 12 19.12 2.72 -11.62
C ALA A 12 18.62 2.20 -10.26
N LEU A 13 17.60 2.84 -9.68
CA LEU A 13 16.95 2.37 -8.45
C LEU A 13 16.12 1.09 -8.68
N ASP A 14 15.40 0.99 -9.79
CA ASP A 14 14.55 -0.16 -10.10
C ASP A 14 15.38 -1.45 -10.36
N ASP A 15 16.57 -1.31 -10.94
CA ASP A 15 17.50 -2.41 -11.27
C ASP A 15 18.54 -2.69 -10.17
N ALA A 16 18.59 -1.86 -9.13
CA ALA A 16 19.54 -2.03 -8.03
C ALA A 16 19.37 -3.39 -7.33
N SER A 17 20.49 -4.07 -7.10
CA SER A 17 20.49 -5.28 -6.27
C SER A 17 20.23 -4.94 -4.80
N LEU A 18 19.66 -5.91 -4.06
CA LEU A 18 19.47 -5.76 -2.63
C LEU A 18 20.81 -5.49 -1.94
N SER A 19 20.86 -4.40 -1.20
CA SER A 19 22.08 -3.86 -0.61
C SER A 19 21.84 -3.39 0.83
N ARG A 20 22.92 -3.04 1.53
CA ARG A 20 22.85 -2.52 2.91
C ARG A 20 22.02 -1.24 3.00
N PHE A 21 21.94 -0.47 1.92
CA PHE A 21 21.09 0.72 1.80
C PHE A 21 19.60 0.37 1.97
N HIS A 22 19.12 -0.63 1.22
CA HIS A 22 17.73 -1.09 1.31
C HIS A 22 17.42 -1.59 2.73
N LEU A 23 18.33 -2.36 3.31
CA LEU A 23 18.15 -2.87 4.68
C LEU A 23 18.12 -1.75 5.72
N ARG A 24 18.95 -0.70 5.58
CA ARG A 24 18.90 0.48 6.46
C ARG A 24 17.56 1.19 6.38
N ALA A 25 17.00 1.34 5.17
CA ALA A 25 15.67 1.92 4.98
C ALA A 25 14.58 1.08 5.65
N VAL A 26 14.68 -0.25 5.54
CA VAL A 26 13.78 -1.21 6.21
C VAL A 26 13.91 -1.11 7.73
N VAL A 27 15.12 -1.07 8.30
CA VAL A 27 15.30 -0.97 9.76
C VAL A 27 14.76 0.37 10.27
N ALA A 28 15.09 1.48 9.60
CA ALA A 28 14.63 2.80 10.03
C ALA A 28 13.11 2.94 9.95
N SER A 29 12.47 2.40 8.90
CA SER A 29 11.00 2.44 8.75
C SER A 29 10.33 1.41 9.65
N GLY A 30 10.88 0.20 9.75
CA GLY A 30 10.40 -0.89 10.58
C GLY A 30 10.42 -0.58 12.08
N MET A 31 11.37 0.23 12.58
CA MET A 31 11.37 0.66 13.98
C MET A 31 10.16 1.55 14.34
N GLY A 32 9.68 2.39 13.43
CA GLY A 32 8.44 3.15 13.67
C GLY A 32 7.23 2.23 13.67
N PHE A 33 7.18 1.31 12.70
CA PHE A 33 6.10 0.34 12.64
C PHE A 33 6.08 -0.65 13.82
N PHE A 34 7.25 -1.01 14.35
CA PHE A 34 7.37 -1.72 15.62
C PHE A 34 6.73 -0.94 16.76
N THR A 35 6.98 0.37 16.82
CA THR A 35 6.41 1.24 17.85
C THR A 35 4.89 1.33 17.73
N ASP A 36 4.40 1.55 16.50
CA ASP A 36 2.97 1.56 16.19
C ASP A 36 2.28 0.29 16.70
N ALA A 37 2.85 -0.87 16.34
CA ALA A 37 2.33 -2.17 16.75
C ALA A 37 2.38 -2.36 18.26
N TYR A 38 3.50 -2.02 18.90
CA TYR A 38 3.64 -2.11 20.35
C TYR A 38 2.52 -1.31 21.04
N ASP A 39 2.37 -0.04 20.69
CA ASP A 39 1.39 0.85 21.29
C ASP A 39 -0.05 0.39 21.02
N LEU A 40 -0.34 -0.10 19.80
CA LEU A 40 -1.65 -0.64 19.41
C LEU A 40 -2.08 -1.87 20.20
N PHE A 41 -1.15 -2.77 20.53
CA PHE A 41 -1.51 -4.04 21.17
C PHE A 41 -1.29 -4.05 22.68
N VAL A 42 -0.34 -3.28 23.21
CA VAL A 42 -0.04 -3.25 24.64
C VAL A 42 -1.24 -2.76 25.47
N ILE A 43 -2.11 -1.94 24.88
CA ILE A 43 -3.33 -1.46 25.54
C ILE A 43 -4.29 -2.58 25.95
N GLY A 44 -4.32 -3.70 25.21
CA GLY A 44 -5.14 -4.86 25.59
C GLY A 44 -4.72 -5.45 26.93
N ILE A 45 -3.42 -5.44 27.23
CA ILE A 45 -2.87 -5.90 28.51
C ILE A 45 -2.99 -4.81 29.57
N ALA A 46 -2.56 -3.58 29.24
CA ALA A 46 -2.58 -2.46 30.17
C ALA A 46 -4.01 -2.16 30.66
N SER A 47 -5.01 -2.20 29.78
CA SER A 47 -6.41 -1.99 30.16
C SER A 47 -6.95 -3.06 31.11
N ALA A 48 -6.46 -4.31 31.03
CA ALA A 48 -6.83 -5.37 31.96
C ALA A 48 -6.28 -5.12 33.38
N LEU A 49 -5.12 -4.46 33.49
CA LEU A 49 -4.55 -4.02 34.77
C LEU A 49 -5.27 -2.77 35.29
N ILE A 50 -5.43 -1.75 34.44
CA ILE A 50 -6.13 -0.49 34.78
C ILE A 50 -7.58 -0.76 35.24
N THR A 51 -8.26 -1.76 34.64
CA THR A 51 -9.63 -2.10 35.03
C THR A 51 -9.72 -2.55 36.49
N LYS A 52 -8.69 -3.25 37.01
CA LYS A 52 -8.64 -3.66 38.42
C LYS A 52 -8.41 -2.46 39.34
N ASP A 53 -7.53 -1.54 38.94
CA ASP A 53 -7.19 -0.36 39.74
C ASP A 53 -8.32 0.67 39.76
N TRP A 54 -8.95 0.94 38.61
CA TRP A 54 -9.90 2.03 38.42
C TRP A 54 -11.36 1.59 38.35
N ASN A 55 -11.65 0.29 38.50
CA ASN A 55 -13.00 -0.29 38.43
C ASN A 55 -13.78 0.17 37.18
N LEU A 56 -13.17 -0.01 36.00
CA LEU A 56 -13.75 0.48 34.75
C LEU A 56 -14.97 -0.34 34.33
N SER A 57 -16.09 0.35 34.07
CA SER A 57 -17.26 -0.24 33.40
C SER A 57 -16.90 -0.72 31.97
N SER A 58 -17.66 -1.68 31.43
CA SER A 58 -17.46 -2.21 30.07
C SER A 58 -17.41 -1.13 28.98
N GLY A 59 -18.24 -0.08 29.08
CA GLY A 59 -18.23 1.04 28.13
C GLY A 59 -16.96 1.89 28.19
N ARG A 60 -16.44 2.16 29.40
CA ARG A 60 -15.17 2.87 29.58
C ARG A 60 -13.98 2.04 29.10
N LEU A 61 -14.02 0.73 29.31
CA LEU A 61 -13.01 -0.19 28.79
C LEU A 61 -13.01 -0.23 27.26
N ALA A 62 -14.19 -0.34 26.64
CA ALA A 62 -14.35 -0.31 25.19
C ALA A 62 -13.82 1.01 24.59
N LEU A 63 -14.13 2.15 25.21
CA LEU A 63 -13.61 3.45 24.79
C LEU A 63 -12.08 3.54 24.94
N LEU A 64 -11.52 3.05 26.05
CA LEU A 64 -10.06 3.06 26.26
C LEU A 64 -9.31 2.27 25.19
N ASN A 65 -9.82 1.07 24.84
CA ASN A 65 -9.19 0.20 23.85
C ASN A 65 -9.36 0.69 22.41
N SER A 66 -10.37 1.53 22.14
CA SER A 66 -10.73 1.96 20.78
C SER A 66 -10.34 3.42 20.47
N ALA A 67 -10.17 4.29 21.46
CA ALA A 67 -9.90 5.72 21.27
C ALA A 67 -8.68 5.98 20.37
N MET A 68 -7.61 5.20 20.55
CA MET A 68 -6.40 5.33 19.74
C MET A 68 -6.62 4.91 18.28
N LEU A 69 -7.47 3.91 18.03
CA LEU A 69 -7.83 3.45 16.68
C LEU A 69 -8.65 4.50 15.92
N ALA A 70 -9.60 5.14 16.61
CA ALA A 70 -10.36 6.26 16.06
C ALA A 70 -9.43 7.43 15.68
N ALA A 71 -8.48 7.76 16.56
CA ALA A 71 -7.51 8.81 16.27
C ALA A 71 -6.56 8.43 15.13
N ALA A 72 -6.15 7.17 15.03
CA ALA A 72 -5.32 6.67 13.94
C ALA A 72 -6.02 6.74 12.58
N CYS A 73 -7.35 6.56 12.53
CA CYS A 73 -8.14 6.83 11.33
C CYS A 73 -7.95 8.29 10.86
N VAL A 74 -8.14 9.24 11.77
CA VAL A 74 -7.99 10.67 11.45
C VAL A 74 -6.54 11.01 11.08
N GLY A 75 -5.56 10.48 11.83
CA GLY A 75 -4.13 10.67 11.59
C GLY A 75 -3.71 10.21 10.20
N ALA A 76 -4.13 9.01 9.77
CA ALA A 76 -3.80 8.46 8.46
C ALA A 76 -4.34 9.31 7.31
N LEU A 77 -5.56 9.83 7.44
CA LEU A 77 -6.19 10.70 6.44
C LEU A 77 -5.45 12.05 6.33
N VAL A 78 -5.11 12.66 7.45
CA VAL A 78 -4.45 13.98 7.50
C VAL A 78 -3.00 13.87 7.01
N PHE A 79 -2.22 12.97 7.62
CA PHE A 79 -0.79 12.86 7.34
C PHE A 79 -0.49 12.17 6.02
N GLY A 80 -1.36 11.29 5.53
CA GLY A 80 -1.27 10.76 4.17
C GLY A 80 -1.29 11.88 3.12
N ARG A 81 -2.18 12.86 3.26
CA ARG A 81 -2.22 14.02 2.37
C ARG A 81 -1.03 14.95 2.60
N PHE A 82 -0.65 15.21 3.85
CA PHE A 82 0.48 16.09 4.15
C PHE A 82 1.77 15.53 3.55
N ALA A 83 1.99 14.22 3.58
CA ALA A 83 3.19 13.59 3.04
C ALA A 83 3.35 13.82 1.52
N ASP A 84 2.24 13.92 0.78
CA ASP A 84 2.25 14.28 -0.65
C ASP A 84 2.44 15.78 -0.92
N VAL A 85 2.11 16.65 0.05
CA VAL A 85 2.23 18.12 -0.10
C VAL A 85 3.57 18.66 0.39
N ILE A 86 4.01 18.26 1.58
CA ILE A 86 5.20 18.83 2.24
C ILE A 86 6.42 17.91 2.22
N GLY A 87 6.26 16.67 1.72
CA GLY A 87 7.30 15.64 1.68
C GLY A 87 7.22 14.61 2.80
N ARG A 88 7.75 13.41 2.55
CA ARG A 88 7.65 12.27 3.47
C ARG A 88 8.53 12.48 4.70
N LYS A 89 9.75 12.99 4.50
CA LYS A 89 10.72 13.24 5.59
C LYS A 89 10.20 14.20 6.66
N ARG A 90 9.45 15.24 6.25
CA ARG A 90 8.90 16.21 7.20
C ARG A 90 7.76 15.64 8.04
N VAL A 91 6.86 14.87 7.44
CA VAL A 91 5.77 14.26 8.20
C VAL A 91 6.30 13.28 9.23
N TYR A 92 7.36 12.54 8.91
CA TYR A 92 7.94 11.56 9.83
C TYR A 92 8.36 12.09 11.20
N TRP A 93 9.08 13.21 11.25
CA TRP A 93 9.52 13.72 12.55
C TRP A 93 8.34 14.27 13.37
N ILE A 94 7.32 14.83 12.70
CA ILE A 94 6.11 15.33 13.33
C ILE A 94 5.36 14.18 14.01
N VAL A 95 5.11 13.08 13.26
CA VAL A 95 4.37 11.93 13.82
C VAL A 95 5.14 11.26 14.95
N ALA A 96 6.46 11.09 14.82
CA ALA A 96 7.28 10.51 15.88
C ALA A 96 7.27 11.37 17.17
N ALA A 97 7.34 12.70 17.03
CA ALA A 97 7.25 13.60 18.19
C ALA A 97 5.88 13.51 18.90
N ILE A 98 4.79 13.43 18.11
CA ILE A 98 3.43 13.24 18.63
C ILE A 98 3.33 11.90 19.38
N MET A 99 3.93 10.83 18.84
CA MET A 99 3.92 9.51 19.46
C MET A 99 4.66 9.49 20.79
N ILE A 100 5.86 10.09 20.87
CA ILE A 100 6.62 10.20 22.13
C ILE A 100 5.80 10.95 23.20
N ALA A 101 5.21 12.09 22.83
CA ALA A 101 4.39 12.88 23.74
C ALA A 101 3.14 12.11 24.21
N GLY A 102 2.47 11.41 23.30
CA GLY A 102 1.29 10.60 23.60
C GLY A 102 1.61 9.38 24.47
N ALA A 103 2.73 8.69 24.24
CA ALA A 103 3.18 7.55 25.04
C ALA A 103 3.53 7.97 26.49
N LEU A 104 4.41 8.97 26.65
CA LEU A 104 4.81 9.48 27.96
C LEU A 104 3.62 10.10 28.71
N GLY A 105 2.80 10.91 28.03
CA GLY A 105 1.61 11.52 28.63
C GLY A 105 0.61 10.48 29.12
N SER A 106 0.45 9.38 28.40
CA SER A 106 -0.43 8.28 28.83
C SER A 106 0.11 7.55 30.05
N ALA A 107 1.41 7.30 30.13
CA ALA A 107 2.04 6.69 31.30
C ALA A 107 1.94 7.58 32.56
N LEU A 108 2.02 8.90 32.39
CA LEU A 108 1.92 9.88 33.47
C LEU A 108 0.48 10.24 33.84
N SER A 109 -0.51 9.71 33.12
CA SER A 109 -1.92 10.06 33.33
C SER A 109 -2.41 9.69 34.75
N GLN A 110 -3.15 10.61 35.37
CA GLN A 110 -3.72 10.46 36.72
C GLN A 110 -5.25 10.35 36.70
N SER A 111 -5.87 10.51 35.53
CA SER A 111 -7.32 10.36 35.38
C SER A 111 -7.65 9.67 34.06
N TYR A 112 -8.80 9.00 34.05
CA TYR A 112 -9.31 8.30 32.88
C TYR A 112 -9.37 9.18 31.63
N TRP A 113 -9.92 10.39 31.73
CA TRP A 113 -10.06 11.27 30.57
C TRP A 113 -8.73 11.84 30.07
N VAL A 114 -7.77 12.08 30.96
CA VAL A 114 -6.41 12.47 30.57
C VAL A 114 -5.71 11.34 29.84
N LEU A 115 -5.88 10.09 30.29
CA LEU A 115 -5.38 8.91 29.59
C LEU A 115 -5.99 8.81 28.19
N ILE A 116 -7.31 8.98 28.06
CA ILE A 116 -8.00 8.96 26.76
C ILE A 116 -7.45 10.06 25.83
N ALA A 117 -7.23 11.28 26.34
CA ALA A 117 -6.70 12.38 25.54
C ALA A 117 -5.30 12.08 25.00
N PHE A 118 -4.40 11.55 25.82
CA PHE A 118 -3.05 11.17 25.36
C PHE A 118 -3.06 9.93 24.47
N ARG A 119 -4.00 9.00 24.67
CA ARG A 119 -4.23 7.88 23.74
C ARG A 119 -4.73 8.34 22.40
N PHE A 120 -5.61 9.34 22.37
CA PHE A 120 -6.05 9.97 21.13
C PHE A 120 -4.86 10.67 20.44
N LEU A 121 -4.07 11.45 21.18
CA LEU A 121 -2.88 12.11 20.64
C LEU A 121 -1.89 11.10 20.05
N LEU A 122 -1.58 10.02 20.78
CA LEU A 122 -0.71 8.96 20.29
C LEU A 122 -1.27 8.33 19.01
N GLY A 123 -2.56 7.99 18.99
CA GLY A 123 -3.20 7.39 17.83
C GLY A 123 -3.15 8.27 16.60
N PHE A 124 -3.30 9.59 16.77
CA PHE A 124 -3.14 10.54 15.68
C PHE A 124 -1.74 10.50 15.05
N GLY A 125 -0.69 10.34 15.87
CA GLY A 125 0.68 10.12 15.40
C GLY A 125 0.86 8.78 14.69
N VAL A 126 0.44 7.68 15.34
CA VAL A 126 0.49 6.30 14.79
C VAL A 126 -0.18 6.24 13.42
N GLY A 127 -1.39 6.81 13.28
CA GLY A 127 -2.11 6.84 12.01
C GLY A 127 -1.31 7.51 10.89
N GLY A 128 -0.54 8.54 11.21
CA GLY A 128 0.32 9.21 10.25
C GLY A 128 1.58 8.43 9.88
N ASP A 129 2.10 7.55 10.73
CA ASP A 129 3.29 6.74 10.38
C ASP A 129 2.96 5.68 9.32
N TYR A 130 1.75 5.11 9.32
CA TYR A 130 1.30 4.10 8.34
C TYR A 130 1.60 4.47 6.88
N PRO A 131 1.03 5.57 6.32
CA PRO A 131 1.26 5.90 4.93
C PRO A 131 2.71 6.29 4.66
N VAL A 132 3.41 6.89 5.62
CA VAL A 132 4.76 7.41 5.37
C VAL A 132 5.78 6.27 5.38
N SER A 133 5.71 5.36 6.37
CA SER A 133 6.54 4.16 6.53
C SER A 133 6.50 3.26 5.29
N ALA A 134 5.30 2.95 4.80
CA ALA A 134 5.14 2.13 3.61
C ALA A 134 5.66 2.82 2.35
N VAL A 135 5.29 4.10 2.16
CA VAL A 135 5.64 4.85 0.95
C VAL A 135 7.14 5.06 0.84
N MET A 136 7.82 5.42 1.93
CA MET A 136 9.26 5.64 1.88
C MET A 136 10.00 4.38 1.46
N VAL A 137 9.70 3.22 2.04
CA VAL A 137 10.40 1.98 1.63
C VAL A 137 10.03 1.54 0.23
N SER A 138 8.75 1.68 -0.18
CA SER A 138 8.33 1.35 -1.55
C SER A 138 9.01 2.22 -2.61
N GLU A 139 9.34 3.48 -2.28
CA GLU A 139 9.98 4.44 -3.18
C GLU A 139 11.50 4.25 -3.25
N TYR A 140 12.11 3.67 -2.22
CA TYR A 140 13.52 3.28 -2.15
C TYR A 140 13.78 1.88 -2.71
N ALA A 141 12.75 1.05 -2.81
CA ALA A 141 12.87 -0.34 -3.23
C ALA A 141 13.09 -0.49 -4.74
N ASN A 142 13.89 -1.51 -5.06
CA ASN A 142 13.98 -2.06 -6.40
C ASN A 142 12.66 -2.71 -6.83
N ARG A 143 12.53 -3.03 -8.12
CA ARG A 143 11.29 -3.59 -8.67
C ARG A 143 10.99 -5.01 -8.19
N LYS A 144 12.03 -5.83 -8.02
CA LYS A 144 11.91 -7.28 -7.80
C LYS A 144 11.54 -7.64 -6.36
N ASP A 145 12.06 -6.88 -5.39
CA ASP A 145 11.98 -7.17 -3.96
C ASP A 145 11.13 -6.11 -3.23
N ARG A 146 10.36 -5.27 -3.95
CA ARG A 146 9.55 -4.18 -3.37
C ARG A 146 8.59 -4.70 -2.32
N GLY A 147 7.78 -5.69 -2.67
CA GLY A 147 6.78 -6.24 -1.76
C GLY A 147 7.42 -6.86 -0.53
N LYS A 148 8.54 -7.58 -0.71
CA LYS A 148 9.35 -8.11 0.40
C LYS A 148 9.92 -7.01 1.30
N LEU A 149 10.46 -5.91 0.75
CA LEU A 149 11.03 -4.80 1.53
C LEU A 149 9.95 -4.09 2.36
N VAL A 150 8.82 -3.75 1.74
CA VAL A 150 7.67 -3.15 2.45
C VAL A 150 7.10 -4.15 3.46
N GLY A 151 7.03 -5.43 3.11
CA GLY A 151 6.59 -6.49 4.02
C GLY A 151 7.52 -6.69 5.21
N MET A 152 8.84 -6.48 5.08
CA MET A 152 9.77 -6.51 6.21
C MET A 152 9.53 -5.37 7.19
N VAL A 153 9.15 -4.18 6.70
CA VAL A 153 8.73 -3.06 7.56
C VAL A 153 7.49 -3.45 8.34
N PHE A 154 6.47 -3.95 7.64
CA PHE A 154 5.22 -4.38 8.29
C PHE A 154 5.43 -5.52 9.27
N GLY A 155 6.33 -6.46 8.95
CA GLY A 155 6.71 -7.58 9.81
C GLY A 155 7.28 -7.18 11.16
N ALA A 156 7.73 -5.94 11.33
CA ALA A 156 8.08 -5.40 12.64
C ALA A 156 6.87 -5.37 13.60
N GLN A 157 5.64 -5.49 13.10
CA GLN A 157 4.44 -5.71 13.91
C GLN A 157 4.55 -6.97 14.78
N ALA A 158 5.18 -8.03 14.27
CA ALA A 158 5.41 -9.26 15.03
C ALA A 158 6.24 -9.00 16.31
N LEU A 159 7.21 -8.09 16.25
CA LEU A 159 7.99 -7.68 17.42
C LEU A 159 7.11 -6.95 18.43
N GLY A 160 6.22 -6.06 17.97
CA GLY A 160 5.27 -5.35 18.84
C GLY A 160 4.32 -6.30 19.57
N LEU A 161 3.82 -7.33 18.87
CA LEU A 161 2.98 -8.38 19.43
C LEU A 161 3.71 -9.20 20.52
N ILE A 162 5.02 -9.42 20.38
CA ILE A 162 5.80 -10.23 21.32
C ILE A 162 6.28 -9.43 22.53
N VAL A 163 6.83 -8.23 22.29
CA VAL A 163 7.50 -7.43 23.33
C VAL A 163 6.52 -6.98 24.40
N GLY A 164 5.28 -6.60 24.04
CA GLY A 164 4.25 -6.20 25.00
C GLY A 164 3.95 -7.26 26.07
N PRO A 165 3.48 -8.47 25.68
CA PRO A 165 3.26 -9.58 26.60
C PRO A 165 4.52 -9.99 27.38
N LEU A 166 5.70 -10.01 26.74
CA LEU A 166 6.95 -10.36 27.44
C LEU A 166 7.25 -9.37 28.58
N VAL A 167 7.19 -8.07 28.30
CA VAL A 167 7.41 -7.02 29.32
C VAL A 167 6.34 -7.09 30.41
N ALA A 168 5.09 -7.36 30.06
CA ALA A 168 4.04 -7.52 31.06
C ALA A 168 4.30 -8.73 31.98
N LEU A 169 4.69 -9.88 31.42
CA LEU A 169 5.02 -11.07 32.20
C LEU A 169 6.24 -10.87 33.10
N THR A 170 7.28 -10.16 32.63
CA THR A 170 8.47 -9.90 33.45
C THR A 170 8.15 -8.95 34.59
N LEU A 171 7.38 -7.89 34.37
CA LEU A 171 6.98 -6.95 35.42
C LEU A 171 6.10 -7.62 36.48
N LEU A 172 5.06 -8.35 36.05
CA LEU A 172 4.16 -9.05 36.96
C LEU A 172 4.89 -10.21 37.69
N GLY A 173 5.75 -10.94 37.00
CA GLY A 173 6.57 -12.00 37.60
C GLY A 173 7.61 -11.48 38.60
N ALA A 174 8.09 -10.25 38.43
CA ALA A 174 8.95 -9.57 39.39
C ALA A 174 8.20 -8.96 40.59
N GLY A 175 6.87 -9.09 40.64
CA GLY A 175 6.04 -8.56 41.73
C GLY A 175 5.75 -7.06 41.63
N ALA A 176 5.87 -6.45 40.45
CA ALA A 176 5.44 -5.07 40.25
C ALA A 176 3.93 -4.94 40.50
N SER A 177 3.50 -3.83 41.11
CA SER A 177 2.08 -3.54 41.26
C SER A 177 1.42 -3.30 39.89
N ASP A 178 0.11 -3.54 39.82
CA ASP A 178 -0.67 -3.33 38.59
C ASP A 178 -0.50 -1.88 38.08
N ASP A 179 -0.49 -0.87 38.97
CA ASP A 179 -0.26 0.55 38.62
C ASP A 179 1.11 0.79 37.97
N VAL A 180 2.19 0.29 38.57
CA VAL A 180 3.53 0.44 38.01
C VAL A 180 3.65 -0.31 36.69
N ALA A 181 3.08 -1.51 36.61
CA ALA A 181 3.16 -2.35 35.44
C ALA A 181 2.51 -1.69 34.21
N TRP A 182 1.27 -1.18 34.33
CA TRP A 182 0.62 -0.54 33.17
C TRP A 182 1.30 0.77 32.78
N ARG A 183 1.80 1.57 33.74
CA ARG A 183 2.52 2.82 33.42
C ARG A 183 3.81 2.56 32.65
N VAL A 184 4.60 1.58 33.09
CA VAL A 184 5.85 1.20 32.42
C VAL A 184 5.57 0.66 31.02
N LEU A 185 4.54 -0.18 30.86
CA LEU A 185 4.10 -0.67 29.55
C LEU A 185 3.77 0.47 28.59
N LEU A 186 3.01 1.48 29.04
CA LEU A 186 2.66 2.62 28.18
C LEU A 186 3.85 3.56 27.91
N ALA A 187 4.77 3.71 28.87
CA ALA A 187 5.95 4.57 28.73
C ALA A 187 6.97 3.98 27.73
N LEU A 188 7.08 2.65 27.68
CA LEU A 188 8.05 1.96 26.83
C LEU A 188 7.82 2.24 25.34
N GLY A 189 6.58 2.55 24.92
CA GLY A 189 6.27 2.98 23.55
C GLY A 189 7.02 4.23 23.09
N ALA A 190 7.44 5.10 24.02
CA ALA A 190 8.22 6.29 23.69
C ALA A 190 9.66 5.96 23.25
N VAL A 191 10.23 4.85 23.73
CA VAL A 191 11.65 4.49 23.50
C VAL A 191 11.94 4.19 22.03
N PRO A 192 11.21 3.27 21.35
CA PRO A 192 11.46 3.00 19.94
C PRO A 192 11.08 4.21 19.05
N SER A 193 10.05 5.00 19.42
CA SER A 193 9.75 6.27 18.73
C SER A 193 10.92 7.26 18.78
N ALA A 194 11.61 7.37 19.92
CA ALA A 194 12.78 8.24 20.05
C ALA A 194 13.96 7.74 19.21
N ALA A 195 14.19 6.42 19.17
CA ALA A 195 15.22 5.82 18.31
C ALA A 195 14.93 6.07 16.82
N VAL A 196 13.65 6.07 16.43
CA VAL A 196 13.18 6.35 15.07
C VAL A 196 13.55 7.77 14.62
N ILE A 197 13.41 8.78 15.48
CA ILE A 197 13.82 10.15 15.14
C ILE A 197 15.30 10.16 14.73
N TYR A 198 16.17 9.55 15.54
CA TYR A 198 17.60 9.49 15.24
C TYR A 198 17.90 8.74 13.93
N LEU A 199 17.32 7.54 13.75
CA LEU A 199 17.56 6.69 12.59
C LEU A 199 17.03 7.33 11.29
N ARG A 200 15.85 7.97 11.34
CA ARG A 200 15.19 8.52 10.15
C ARG A 200 15.68 9.92 9.77
N CYS A 201 16.23 10.71 10.71
CA CYS A 201 16.85 12.01 10.38
C CYS A 201 17.96 11.89 9.33
N ARG A 202 18.66 10.75 9.30
CA ARG A 202 19.75 10.48 8.36
C ARG A 202 19.32 9.97 6.99
N MET A 203 18.06 9.63 6.79
CA MET A 203 17.57 9.21 5.48
C MET A 203 17.26 10.44 4.61
N PRO A 204 17.60 10.41 3.31
CA PRO A 204 17.19 11.45 2.38
C PRO A 204 15.67 11.44 2.15
N GLU A 205 15.17 12.47 1.46
CA GLU A 205 13.79 12.46 0.98
C GLU A 205 13.64 11.38 -0.10
N SER A 206 12.42 10.91 -0.33
CA SER A 206 12.16 9.93 -1.37
C SER A 206 12.68 10.35 -2.75
N PRO A 207 13.52 9.51 -3.41
CA PRO A 207 14.06 9.85 -4.72
C PRO A 207 12.97 9.96 -5.77
N ARG A 208 11.99 9.06 -5.77
CA ARG A 208 10.85 9.10 -6.70
C ARG A 208 10.01 10.35 -6.50
N TYR A 209 9.76 10.75 -5.26
CA TYR A 209 9.02 11.97 -4.96
C TYR A 209 9.78 13.23 -5.42
N GLN A 210 11.09 13.27 -5.17
CA GLN A 210 11.92 14.40 -5.58
C GLN A 210 12.00 14.54 -7.11
N VAL A 211 12.18 13.44 -7.85
CA VAL A 211 12.26 13.44 -9.30
C VAL A 211 10.88 13.74 -9.93
N GLN A 212 9.86 12.95 -9.60
CA GLN A 212 8.59 12.95 -10.34
C GLN A 212 7.58 14.02 -9.88
N VAL A 213 7.70 14.51 -8.64
CA VAL A 213 6.76 15.49 -8.07
C VAL A 213 7.42 16.85 -7.88
N GLN A 214 8.63 16.88 -7.30
CA GLN A 214 9.32 18.15 -7.05
C GLN A 214 10.14 18.65 -8.24
N GLY A 215 10.43 17.80 -9.24
CA GLY A 215 11.30 18.14 -10.37
C GLY A 215 12.75 18.38 -9.96
N GLN A 216 13.20 17.81 -8.84
CA GLN A 216 14.53 18.02 -8.25
C GLN A 216 15.43 16.81 -8.51
N ALA A 217 15.59 16.42 -9.77
CA ALA A 217 16.30 15.19 -10.15
C ALA A 217 17.79 15.22 -9.77
N GLU A 218 18.50 16.33 -10.02
CA GLU A 218 19.91 16.49 -9.62
C GLU A 218 20.12 16.36 -8.10
N LYS A 219 19.23 16.98 -7.30
CA LYS A 219 19.30 16.89 -5.83
C LYS A 219 19.01 15.48 -5.34
N ALA A 220 18.12 14.76 -6.02
CA ALA A 220 17.83 13.36 -5.71
C ALA A 220 19.05 12.48 -6.02
N ALA A 221 19.66 12.66 -7.19
CA ALA A 221 20.84 11.91 -7.63
C ALA A 221 22.02 12.10 -6.66
N SER A 222 22.36 13.35 -6.31
CA SER A 222 23.43 13.64 -5.34
C SER A 222 23.16 12.98 -3.99
N ARG A 223 21.95 13.14 -3.42
CA ARG A 223 21.63 12.60 -2.09
C ARG A 223 21.61 11.08 -2.04
N ILE A 224 21.13 10.43 -3.11
CA ILE A 224 21.13 8.97 -3.20
C ILE A 224 22.54 8.45 -3.39
N SER A 225 23.37 9.12 -4.22
CA SER A 225 24.78 8.76 -4.36
C SER A 225 25.50 8.85 -3.01
N ASP A 226 25.37 9.97 -2.29
CA ASP A 226 25.97 10.16 -0.96
C ASP A 226 25.50 9.09 0.04
N PHE A 227 24.20 8.82 0.08
CA PHE A 227 23.61 7.90 1.05
C PHE A 227 23.90 6.43 0.72
N THR A 228 24.07 6.09 -0.56
CA THR A 228 24.46 4.74 -1.01
C THR A 228 25.96 4.52 -1.05
N GLY A 229 26.77 5.58 -0.85
CA GLY A 229 28.22 5.52 -1.02
C GLY A 229 28.64 5.33 -2.48
N GLY A 230 27.89 5.91 -3.40
CA GLY A 230 28.12 5.83 -4.84
C GLY A 230 27.68 4.53 -5.51
N GLN A 231 26.93 3.65 -4.82
CA GLN A 231 26.45 2.39 -5.40
C GLN A 231 25.30 2.59 -6.40
N ILE A 232 24.51 3.66 -6.23
CA ILE A 232 23.42 4.02 -7.14
C ILE A 232 23.74 5.41 -7.67
N ASN A 233 24.15 5.47 -8.93
CA ASN A 233 24.41 6.70 -9.66
C ASN A 233 23.50 6.71 -10.89
N GLY A 234 22.73 7.78 -11.04
CA GLY A 234 21.99 8.06 -12.25
C GLY A 234 22.13 9.54 -12.60
N ASP A 235 21.96 9.85 -13.86
CA ASP A 235 21.93 11.24 -14.31
C ASP A 235 20.68 11.94 -13.78
N GLY A 236 20.79 13.24 -13.49
CA GLY A 236 19.65 14.07 -13.05
C GLY A 236 18.68 14.42 -14.19
N SER A 237 18.67 13.65 -15.27
CA SER A 237 17.85 13.90 -16.44
C SER A 237 16.44 13.32 -16.25
N GLY A 238 15.42 14.00 -16.75
CA GLY A 238 14.11 13.39 -17.00
C GLY A 238 13.24 13.04 -15.78
N GLY A 239 12.51 14.01 -15.26
CA GLY A 239 11.29 13.76 -14.49
C GLY A 239 10.17 14.65 -14.99
N GLN A 240 9.29 14.15 -15.86
CA GLN A 240 8.06 14.91 -16.16
C GLN A 240 7.24 15.04 -14.88
N ARG A 241 6.92 16.28 -14.51
CA ARG A 241 6.13 16.60 -13.31
C ARG A 241 4.69 16.15 -13.51
N HIS A 242 4.36 14.95 -13.02
CA HIS A 242 3.02 14.39 -13.17
C HIS A 242 2.21 14.56 -11.89
N GLU A 243 1.56 15.72 -11.75
CA GLU A 243 0.72 16.01 -10.59
C GLU A 243 -0.73 15.57 -10.81
N LEU A 244 -1.10 14.44 -10.20
CA LEU A 244 -2.50 14.06 -10.08
C LEU A 244 -3.16 14.91 -8.98
N ARG A 245 -4.09 15.79 -9.36
CA ARG A 245 -4.82 16.61 -8.38
C ARG A 245 -5.76 15.74 -7.53
N LEU A 246 -5.93 16.11 -6.26
CA LEU A 246 -6.83 15.42 -5.32
C LEU A 246 -8.25 15.24 -5.89
N ARG A 247 -8.81 16.29 -6.52
CA ARG A 247 -10.13 16.21 -7.15
C ARG A 247 -10.17 15.13 -8.23
N ALA A 248 -9.18 15.08 -9.11
CA ALA A 248 -9.10 14.08 -10.17
C ALA A 248 -8.92 12.66 -9.61
N PHE A 249 -8.16 12.53 -8.52
CA PHE A 249 -8.00 11.26 -7.80
C PHE A 249 -9.32 10.77 -7.21
N LEU A 250 -10.10 11.64 -6.60
CA LEU A 250 -11.38 11.29 -5.95
C LEU A 250 -12.58 11.24 -6.90
N THR A 251 -12.48 11.75 -8.14
CA THR A 251 -13.57 11.67 -9.13
C THR A 251 -13.37 10.57 -10.17
N ASN A 252 -12.13 10.09 -10.36
CA ASN A 252 -11.86 9.08 -11.37
C ASN A 252 -12.30 7.69 -10.88
N ARG A 253 -13.17 7.05 -11.65
CA ARG A 253 -13.73 5.72 -11.37
C ARG A 253 -12.65 4.67 -11.09
N ARG A 254 -11.51 4.72 -11.79
CA ARG A 254 -10.40 3.77 -11.59
C ARG A 254 -9.83 3.87 -10.17
N TRP A 255 -9.53 5.07 -9.71
CA TRP A 255 -8.96 5.31 -8.38
C TRP A 255 -9.97 5.03 -7.28
N LEU A 256 -11.25 5.35 -7.51
CA LEU A 256 -12.34 5.01 -6.57
C LEU A 256 -12.52 3.51 -6.40
N ILE A 257 -12.46 2.72 -7.48
CA ILE A 257 -12.51 1.25 -7.39
C ILE A 257 -11.31 0.71 -6.62
N MET A 258 -10.12 1.28 -6.85
CA MET A 258 -8.92 0.86 -6.15
C MET A 258 -8.94 1.24 -4.66
N LEU A 259 -9.46 2.43 -4.32
CA LEU A 259 -9.72 2.84 -2.95
C LEU A 259 -10.74 1.92 -2.29
N ALA A 260 -11.86 1.62 -2.95
CA ALA A 260 -12.87 0.71 -2.42
C ALA A 260 -12.27 -0.69 -2.14
N GLY A 261 -11.48 -1.22 -3.06
CA GLY A 261 -10.80 -2.52 -2.87
C GLY A 261 -9.76 -2.49 -1.75
N THR A 262 -8.86 -1.52 -1.74
CA THR A 262 -7.77 -1.45 -0.74
C THR A 262 -8.28 -1.07 0.64
N ALA A 263 -9.05 0.01 0.74
CA ALA A 263 -9.61 0.53 1.99
C ALA A 263 -10.66 -0.41 2.58
N GLY A 264 -11.53 -0.98 1.74
CA GLY A 264 -12.57 -1.89 2.21
C GLY A 264 -12.02 -3.26 2.63
N CYS A 265 -11.03 -3.82 1.92
CA CYS A 265 -10.38 -5.05 2.39
C CYS A 265 -9.67 -4.82 3.73
N TRP A 266 -8.99 -3.68 3.88
CA TRP A 266 -8.34 -3.33 5.14
C TRP A 266 -9.36 -3.11 6.25
N PHE A 267 -10.49 -2.45 5.99
CA PHE A 267 -11.59 -2.30 6.96
C PHE A 267 -12.09 -3.65 7.48
N LEU A 268 -12.41 -4.57 6.57
CA LEU A 268 -12.99 -5.86 6.91
C LEU A 268 -11.98 -6.73 7.67
N LEU A 269 -10.72 -6.70 7.25
CA LEU A 269 -9.63 -7.30 8.01
C LEU A 269 -9.53 -6.69 9.41
N ASP A 270 -9.38 -5.38 9.53
CA ASP A 270 -9.07 -4.72 10.79
C ASP A 270 -10.23 -4.86 11.80
N TYR A 271 -11.48 -4.89 11.32
CA TYR A 271 -12.64 -5.26 12.12
C TYR A 271 -12.46 -6.65 12.75
N ALA A 272 -12.14 -7.65 11.92
CA ALA A 272 -11.99 -9.03 12.36
C ALA A 272 -10.72 -9.22 13.22
N TYR A 273 -9.63 -8.58 12.85
CA TYR A 273 -8.32 -8.78 13.46
C TYR A 273 -8.22 -8.03 14.79
N TYR A 274 -8.33 -6.70 14.82
CA TYR A 274 -8.12 -5.95 16.06
C TYR A 274 -9.19 -6.25 17.11
N GLY A 275 -10.46 -6.43 16.68
CA GLY A 275 -11.55 -6.82 17.58
C GLY A 275 -11.24 -8.11 18.34
N ASN A 276 -10.66 -9.11 17.67
CA ASN A 276 -10.25 -10.37 18.29
C ASN A 276 -8.92 -10.25 19.06
N THR A 277 -7.90 -9.61 18.47
CA THR A 277 -6.56 -9.52 19.05
C THR A 277 -6.52 -8.73 20.35
N ILE A 278 -7.10 -7.52 20.37
CA ILE A 278 -7.11 -6.68 21.58
C ILE A 278 -8.00 -7.30 22.66
N SER A 279 -9.07 -8.00 22.27
CA SER A 279 -9.99 -8.67 23.20
C SER A 279 -9.54 -10.09 23.58
N THR A 280 -8.38 -10.58 23.11
CA THR A 280 -7.93 -11.96 23.36
C THR A 280 -7.89 -12.31 24.85
N PRO A 281 -7.37 -11.47 25.77
CA PRO A 281 -7.40 -11.78 27.20
C PRO A 281 -8.82 -11.98 27.76
N GLN A 282 -9.80 -11.25 27.22
CA GLN A 282 -11.22 -11.37 27.60
C GLN A 282 -11.83 -12.65 27.03
N ILE A 283 -11.54 -12.97 25.75
CA ILE A 283 -11.95 -14.22 25.10
C ILE A 283 -11.43 -15.43 25.89
N LEU A 284 -10.15 -15.42 26.26
CA LEU A 284 -9.54 -16.46 27.09
C LEU A 284 -10.17 -16.53 28.50
N GLY A 285 -10.62 -15.40 29.04
CA GLY A 285 -11.38 -15.35 30.29
C GLY A 285 -12.75 -16.03 30.21
N LEU A 286 -13.40 -16.00 29.04
CA LEU A 286 -14.68 -16.69 28.82
C LEU A 286 -14.51 -18.21 28.69
N ILE A 287 -13.37 -18.66 28.14
CA ILE A 287 -13.09 -20.09 27.91
C ILE A 287 -12.39 -20.72 29.11
N SER A 288 -11.56 -19.96 29.82
CA SER A 288 -10.84 -20.39 31.03
C SER A 288 -11.03 -19.37 32.17
N PRO A 289 -12.18 -19.43 32.87
CA PRO A 289 -12.51 -18.47 33.94
C PRO A 289 -11.49 -18.49 35.09
N HIS A 290 -10.96 -19.67 35.43
CA HIS A 290 -10.02 -19.86 36.54
C HIS A 290 -8.55 -19.57 36.19
N ALA A 291 -8.22 -19.26 34.92
CA ALA A 291 -6.86 -18.92 34.55
C ALA A 291 -6.44 -17.56 35.12
N SER A 292 -5.23 -17.53 35.70
CA SER A 292 -4.61 -16.29 36.18
C SER A 292 -4.39 -15.28 35.04
N THR A 293 -4.26 -13.99 35.37
CA THR A 293 -3.91 -12.96 34.38
C THR A 293 -2.60 -13.30 33.66
N MET A 294 -1.58 -13.79 34.37
CA MET A 294 -0.31 -14.20 33.78
C MET A 294 -0.48 -15.36 32.80
N THR A 295 -1.31 -16.37 33.14
CA THR A 295 -1.59 -17.50 32.25
C THR A 295 -2.25 -17.02 30.95
N LYS A 296 -3.20 -16.08 31.03
CA LYS A 296 -3.87 -15.52 29.85
C LYS A 296 -2.90 -14.76 28.94
N ILE A 297 -2.01 -13.94 29.52
CA ILE A 297 -0.96 -13.22 28.78
C ILE A 297 0.03 -14.21 28.15
N ALA A 298 0.42 -15.27 28.86
CA ALA A 298 1.32 -16.30 28.35
C ALA A 298 0.71 -17.09 27.18
N LEU A 299 -0.58 -17.44 27.23
CA LEU A 299 -1.28 -18.08 26.12
C LEU A 299 -1.39 -17.16 24.91
N GLN A 300 -1.64 -15.87 25.11
CA GLN A 300 -1.64 -14.87 24.05
C GLN A 300 -0.25 -14.77 23.38
N LEU A 301 0.81 -14.68 24.18
CA LEU A 301 2.19 -14.69 23.69
C LEU A 301 2.50 -15.97 22.90
N ALA A 302 2.04 -17.12 23.37
CA ALA A 302 2.23 -18.39 22.66
C ALA A 302 1.56 -18.38 21.28
N ILE A 303 0.34 -17.85 21.16
CA ILE A 303 -0.33 -17.66 19.85
C ILE A 303 0.53 -16.78 18.94
N PHE A 304 1.04 -15.66 19.45
CA PHE A 304 1.84 -14.74 18.63
C PHE A 304 3.16 -15.38 18.15
N VAL A 305 3.87 -16.08 19.04
CA VAL A 305 5.15 -16.72 18.71
C VAL A 305 4.97 -17.93 17.80
N VAL A 306 3.96 -18.78 18.06
CA VAL A 306 3.79 -20.06 17.36
C VAL A 306 2.99 -19.92 16.07
N ALA A 307 2.07 -18.95 15.98
CA ALA A 307 1.23 -18.76 14.79
C ALA A 307 1.52 -17.47 14.04
N ALA A 308 1.52 -16.32 14.72
CA ALA A 308 1.63 -15.03 14.03
C ALA A 308 3.01 -14.84 13.38
N VAL A 309 4.10 -15.04 14.15
CA VAL A 309 5.49 -14.86 13.68
C VAL A 309 5.80 -15.74 12.46
N PRO A 310 5.51 -17.07 12.44
CA PRO A 310 5.71 -17.86 11.24
C PRO A 310 4.90 -17.36 10.04
N GLY A 311 3.68 -16.85 10.27
CA GLY A 311 2.86 -16.24 9.22
C GLY A 311 3.55 -15.04 8.57
N TYR A 312 4.07 -14.11 9.37
CA TYR A 312 4.87 -12.97 8.89
C TYR A 312 6.12 -13.39 8.12
N VAL A 313 6.92 -14.29 8.70
CA VAL A 313 8.19 -14.74 8.12
C VAL A 313 7.93 -15.39 6.75
N LEU A 314 6.90 -16.25 6.67
CA LEU A 314 6.56 -16.92 5.42
C LEU A 314 5.95 -15.96 4.39
N ALA A 315 5.14 -14.98 4.83
CA ALA A 315 4.61 -13.95 3.94
C ALA A 315 5.77 -13.17 3.31
N ILE A 316 6.66 -12.60 4.12
CA ILE A 316 7.82 -11.83 3.64
C ILE A 316 8.67 -12.65 2.66
N ALA A 317 8.91 -13.93 2.96
CA ALA A 317 9.72 -14.79 2.12
C ALA A 317 9.07 -15.18 0.79
N ARG A 318 7.74 -15.16 0.69
CA ARG A 318 6.99 -15.69 -0.46
C ARG A 318 6.09 -14.69 -1.18
N LEU A 319 5.94 -13.47 -0.65
CA LEU A 319 4.99 -12.47 -1.14
C LEU A 319 5.20 -12.11 -2.60
N ASP A 320 6.43 -11.80 -3.01
CA ASP A 320 6.73 -11.48 -4.41
C ASP A 320 6.67 -12.71 -5.34
N ARG A 321 6.72 -13.94 -4.82
CA ARG A 321 6.62 -15.18 -5.62
C ARG A 321 5.18 -15.66 -5.80
N ILE A 322 4.37 -15.61 -4.75
CA ILE A 322 2.98 -16.08 -4.77
C ILE A 322 2.07 -15.01 -5.42
N GLY A 323 2.39 -13.73 -5.19
CA GLY A 323 1.55 -12.59 -5.57
C GLY A 323 0.68 -12.14 -4.40
N HIS A 324 0.49 -10.82 -4.31
CA HIS A 324 -0.22 -10.17 -3.20
C HIS A 324 -1.69 -10.57 -3.16
N ARG A 325 -2.35 -10.59 -4.33
CA ARG A 325 -3.78 -10.90 -4.41
C ARG A 325 -4.06 -12.33 -4.01
N ARG A 326 -3.22 -13.27 -4.44
CA ARG A 326 -3.37 -14.70 -4.12
C ARG A 326 -3.16 -14.96 -2.63
N LEU A 327 -2.16 -14.34 -2.02
CA LEU A 327 -1.98 -14.41 -0.56
C LEU A 327 -3.18 -13.86 0.20
N GLN A 328 -3.70 -12.70 -0.20
CA GLN A 328 -4.86 -12.09 0.43
C GLN A 328 -6.10 -12.99 0.34
N LEU A 329 -6.38 -13.56 -0.83
CA LEU A 329 -7.50 -14.49 -1.04
C LEU A 329 -7.38 -15.74 -0.17
N THR A 330 -6.21 -16.39 -0.16
CA THR A 330 -5.97 -17.59 0.65
C THR A 330 -6.14 -17.29 2.14
N GLY A 331 -5.61 -16.16 2.61
CA GLY A 331 -5.72 -15.81 4.03
C GLY A 331 -7.14 -15.49 4.46
N PHE A 332 -7.90 -14.70 3.68
CA PHE A 332 -9.33 -14.46 4.00
C PHE A 332 -10.16 -15.75 3.94
N ALA A 333 -9.89 -16.66 2.99
CA ALA A 333 -10.58 -17.95 2.91
C ALA A 333 -10.33 -18.80 4.16
N MET A 334 -9.07 -18.90 4.58
CA MET A 334 -8.70 -19.67 5.77
C MET A 334 -9.17 -19.03 7.06
N MET A 335 -9.16 -17.69 7.17
CA MET A 335 -9.80 -16.97 8.27
C MET A 335 -11.28 -17.31 8.38
N ALA A 336 -12.03 -17.20 7.27
CA ALA A 336 -13.46 -17.51 7.24
C ALA A 336 -13.73 -18.95 7.67
N LEU A 337 -12.95 -19.90 7.14
CA LEU A 337 -13.08 -21.32 7.48
C LEU A 337 -12.78 -21.57 8.95
N CYS A 338 -11.70 -21.03 9.50
CA CYS A 338 -11.33 -21.24 10.90
C CYS A 338 -12.38 -20.65 11.87
N PHE A 339 -12.83 -19.42 11.62
CA PHE A 339 -13.86 -18.81 12.47
C PHE A 339 -15.21 -19.52 12.35
N LEU A 340 -15.56 -20.03 11.16
CA LEU A 340 -16.74 -20.87 10.98
C LEU A 340 -16.63 -22.18 11.77
N ILE A 341 -15.47 -22.86 11.71
CA ILE A 341 -15.23 -24.09 12.47
C ILE A 341 -15.36 -23.83 13.98
N ILE A 342 -14.75 -22.77 14.49
CA ILE A 342 -14.84 -22.44 15.92
C ILE A 342 -16.29 -22.13 16.33
N ALA A 343 -17.05 -21.44 15.48
CA ALA A 343 -18.44 -21.08 15.77
C ALA A 343 -19.41 -22.28 15.67
N ALA A 344 -19.22 -23.16 14.68
CA ALA A 344 -20.17 -24.21 14.33
C ALA A 344 -19.93 -25.53 15.06
N VAL A 345 -18.67 -25.88 15.37
CA VAL A 345 -18.34 -27.18 15.99
C VAL A 345 -18.53 -27.11 17.52
N PRO A 346 -19.38 -27.98 18.10
CA PRO A 346 -19.56 -28.04 19.55
C PRO A 346 -18.23 -28.30 20.28
N GLY A 347 -18.03 -27.70 21.46
CA GLY A 347 -16.80 -27.86 22.24
C GLY A 347 -15.68 -26.88 21.90
N MET A 348 -15.69 -26.28 20.70
CA MET A 348 -14.63 -25.35 20.26
C MET A 348 -14.56 -24.04 21.04
N THR A 349 -15.67 -23.59 21.63
CA THR A 349 -15.71 -22.36 22.44
C THR A 349 -15.73 -22.62 23.95
N THR A 350 -15.64 -23.88 24.37
CA THR A 350 -15.72 -24.28 25.79
C THR A 350 -14.46 -24.96 26.28
N THR A 351 -13.64 -25.50 25.37
CA THR A 351 -12.38 -26.16 25.70
C THR A 351 -11.20 -25.36 25.15
N VAL A 352 -10.22 -25.08 26.00
CA VAL A 352 -9.09 -24.19 25.68
C VAL A 352 -8.23 -24.73 24.52
N ALA A 353 -7.79 -25.99 24.59
CA ALA A 353 -6.88 -26.57 23.61
C ALA A 353 -7.39 -26.55 22.15
N PRO A 354 -8.60 -27.07 21.83
CA PRO A 354 -9.10 -27.05 20.47
C PRO A 354 -9.40 -25.63 19.97
N PHE A 355 -9.85 -24.73 20.86
CA PHE A 355 -9.97 -23.31 20.53
C PHE A 355 -8.63 -22.73 20.07
N LEU A 356 -7.59 -22.86 20.91
CA LEU A 356 -6.26 -22.29 20.65
C LEU A 356 -5.64 -22.83 19.36
N LEU A 357 -5.87 -24.10 19.04
CA LEU A 357 -5.33 -24.72 17.83
C LEU A 357 -5.93 -24.07 16.56
N VAL A 358 -7.25 -24.01 16.45
CA VAL A 358 -7.90 -23.44 15.25
C VAL A 358 -7.79 -21.92 15.22
N TYR A 359 -7.83 -21.27 16.39
CA TYR A 359 -7.60 -19.84 16.52
C TYR A 359 -6.15 -19.48 16.12
N GLY A 360 -5.16 -20.28 16.53
CA GLY A 360 -3.78 -20.15 16.10
C GLY A 360 -3.63 -20.30 14.58
N VAL A 361 -4.24 -21.32 13.97
CA VAL A 361 -4.24 -21.46 12.50
C VAL A 361 -4.86 -20.23 11.82
N SER A 362 -5.94 -19.67 12.37
CA SER A 362 -6.53 -18.43 11.85
C SER A 362 -5.55 -17.26 11.90
N TYR A 363 -4.79 -17.10 12.99
CA TYR A 363 -3.75 -16.07 13.11
C TYR A 363 -2.66 -16.25 12.07
N PHE A 364 -2.13 -17.47 11.93
CA PHE A 364 -1.11 -17.76 10.93
C PHE A 364 -1.54 -17.29 9.54
N PHE A 365 -2.77 -17.64 9.11
CA PHE A 365 -3.28 -17.24 7.80
C PHE A 365 -3.68 -15.77 7.70
N THR A 366 -4.06 -15.14 8.81
CA THR A 366 -4.30 -13.69 8.89
C THR A 366 -3.01 -12.94 8.59
N GLU A 367 -1.91 -13.31 9.25
CA GLU A 367 -0.59 -12.68 9.06
C GLU A 367 0.04 -13.06 7.72
N PHE A 368 -0.11 -14.32 7.30
CA PHE A 368 0.41 -14.80 6.03
C PHE A 368 -0.27 -14.12 4.82
N GLY A 369 -1.55 -13.78 4.96
CA GLY A 369 -2.39 -13.26 3.89
C GLY A 369 -2.79 -11.80 4.08
N PRO A 370 -4.05 -11.52 4.48
CA PRO A 370 -4.64 -10.20 4.39
C PRO A 370 -3.93 -9.14 5.24
N ASN A 371 -3.38 -9.47 6.42
CA ASN A 371 -2.73 -8.46 7.24
C ASN A 371 -1.48 -7.88 6.58
N MET A 372 -0.60 -8.74 6.06
CA MET A 372 0.54 -8.31 5.27
C MET A 372 0.11 -7.58 3.98
N THR A 373 -0.81 -8.18 3.22
CA THR A 373 -1.11 -7.73 1.86
C THR A 373 -1.95 -6.46 1.79
N THR A 374 -2.85 -6.23 2.74
CA THR A 374 -3.61 -4.97 2.84
C THR A 374 -2.74 -3.77 3.17
N PHE A 375 -1.62 -3.98 3.88
CA PHE A 375 -0.61 -2.94 4.09
C PHE A 375 0.27 -2.70 2.86
N VAL A 376 0.76 -3.77 2.22
CA VAL A 376 1.70 -3.63 1.09
C VAL A 376 1.01 -3.09 -0.17
N MET A 377 -0.16 -3.60 -0.53
CA MET A 377 -0.81 -3.27 -1.81
C MET A 377 -1.06 -1.76 -2.05
N PRO A 378 -1.58 -0.98 -1.10
CA PRO A 378 -1.76 0.47 -1.29
C PRO A 378 -0.45 1.20 -1.63
N SER A 379 0.69 0.75 -1.11
CA SER A 379 2.00 1.33 -1.41
C SER A 379 2.44 1.09 -2.86
N GLU A 380 1.96 0.03 -3.50
CA GLU A 380 2.35 -0.33 -4.86
C GLU A 380 1.32 0.07 -5.92
N LEU A 381 0.04 0.18 -5.53
CA LEU A 381 -1.07 0.41 -6.46
C LEU A 381 -1.26 1.88 -6.85
N TYR A 382 -0.86 2.81 -5.98
CA TYR A 382 -1.05 4.24 -6.21
C TYR A 382 0.18 4.91 -6.85
N PRO A 383 -0.05 5.93 -7.71
CA PRO A 383 1.02 6.67 -8.37
C PRO A 383 1.75 7.54 -7.36
N VAL A 384 3.05 7.80 -7.57
CA VAL A 384 3.93 8.50 -6.63
C VAL A 384 3.32 9.82 -6.11
N SER A 385 2.66 10.59 -7.00
CA SER A 385 2.07 11.91 -6.67
C SER A 385 0.89 11.85 -5.69
N MET A 386 0.23 10.71 -5.56
CA MET A 386 -0.93 10.52 -4.66
C MET A 386 -0.79 9.26 -3.81
N ARG A 387 0.41 8.67 -3.73
CA ARG A 387 0.62 7.38 -3.08
C ARG A 387 0.39 7.45 -1.59
N ALA A 388 0.94 8.47 -0.92
CA ALA A 388 0.74 8.62 0.52
C ALA A 388 -0.71 8.97 0.85
N THR A 389 -1.40 9.74 -0.01
CA THR A 389 -2.83 10.04 0.13
C THR A 389 -3.68 8.79 -0.04
N GLY A 390 -3.46 8.01 -1.10
CA GLY A 390 -4.20 6.77 -1.35
C GLY A 390 -3.98 5.74 -0.24
N HIS A 391 -2.73 5.55 0.17
CA HIS A 391 -2.39 4.69 1.30
C HIS A 391 -2.97 5.22 2.62
N GLY A 392 -2.96 6.53 2.86
CA GLY A 392 -3.51 7.15 4.05
C GLY A 392 -5.02 6.96 4.16
N ILE A 393 -5.74 7.05 3.04
CA ILE A 393 -7.17 6.69 2.99
C ILE A 393 -7.37 5.20 3.28
N SER A 394 -6.63 4.31 2.61
CA SER A 394 -6.77 2.87 2.84
C SER A 394 -6.50 2.49 4.30
N ALA A 395 -5.42 3.00 4.88
CA ALA A 395 -5.06 2.76 6.28
C ALA A 395 -6.08 3.39 7.25
N GLY A 396 -6.53 4.61 6.97
CA GLY A 396 -7.50 5.31 7.80
C GLY A 396 -8.83 4.56 7.89
N VAL A 397 -9.37 4.11 6.75
CA VAL A 397 -10.57 3.27 6.73
C VAL A 397 -10.31 1.90 7.37
N GLY A 398 -9.12 1.32 7.21
CA GLY A 398 -8.69 0.15 7.99
C GLY A 398 -8.86 0.37 9.50
N LYS A 399 -8.31 1.47 10.03
CA LYS A 399 -8.42 1.83 11.45
C LYS A 399 -9.82 2.17 11.91
N LEU A 400 -10.69 2.66 11.01
CA LEU A 400 -12.12 2.75 11.30
C LEU A 400 -12.74 1.36 11.51
N GLY A 401 -12.37 0.37 10.70
CA GLY A 401 -12.75 -1.03 10.89
C GLY A 401 -12.28 -1.57 12.24
N ALA A 402 -11.01 -1.34 12.59
CA ALA A 402 -10.45 -1.71 13.89
C ALA A 402 -11.20 -1.07 15.05
N PHE A 403 -11.48 0.25 14.97
CA PHE A 403 -12.24 0.99 15.97
C PHE A 403 -13.61 0.35 16.21
N ILE A 404 -14.36 0.09 15.13
CA ILE A 404 -15.69 -0.53 15.19
C ILE A 404 -15.60 -1.94 15.79
N GLY A 405 -14.64 -2.75 15.33
CA GLY A 405 -14.43 -4.11 15.82
C GLY A 405 -14.17 -4.15 17.32
N VAL A 406 -13.23 -3.33 17.81
CA VAL A 406 -12.84 -3.28 19.23
C VAL A 406 -13.94 -2.67 20.10
N PHE A 407 -14.59 -1.59 19.65
CA PHE A 407 -15.63 -0.92 20.42
C PHE A 407 -16.89 -1.77 20.53
N LEU A 408 -17.31 -2.44 19.45
CA LEU A 408 -18.53 -3.26 19.44
C LEU A 408 -18.32 -4.66 20.00
N PHE A 409 -17.09 -5.18 20.09
CA PHE A 409 -16.84 -6.55 20.53
C PHE A 409 -17.52 -6.91 21.86
N PRO A 410 -17.40 -6.11 22.97
CA PRO A 410 -18.06 -6.45 24.24
C PRO A 410 -19.59 -6.46 24.15
N VAL A 411 -20.16 -5.56 23.34
CA VAL A 411 -21.62 -5.45 23.15
C VAL A 411 -22.13 -6.67 22.38
N LEU A 412 -21.47 -7.02 21.26
CA LEU A 412 -21.80 -8.17 20.44
C LEU A 412 -21.60 -9.49 21.20
N GLN A 413 -20.55 -9.59 22.02
CA GLN A 413 -20.30 -10.75 22.85
C GLN A 413 -21.41 -10.96 23.89
N THR A 414 -21.96 -9.88 24.46
CA THR A 414 -23.06 -9.96 25.44
C THR A 414 -24.36 -10.41 24.77
N SER A 415 -24.67 -9.91 23.56
CA SER A 415 -25.94 -10.21 22.87
C SER A 415 -25.93 -11.50 22.05
N LEU A 416 -24.82 -11.80 21.36
CA LEU A 416 -24.68 -12.92 20.42
C LEU A 416 -23.88 -14.10 21.00
N GLY A 417 -23.24 -13.90 22.15
CA GLY A 417 -22.26 -14.84 22.70
C GLY A 417 -20.97 -14.91 21.88
N LEU A 418 -20.00 -15.68 22.37
CA LEU A 418 -18.71 -15.88 21.69
C LEU A 418 -18.91 -16.56 20.32
N ARG A 419 -19.78 -17.58 20.24
CA ARG A 419 -20.08 -18.28 18.98
C ARG A 419 -20.64 -17.34 17.90
N GLY A 420 -21.64 -16.52 18.25
CA GLY A 420 -22.24 -15.59 17.30
C GLY A 420 -21.26 -14.50 16.84
N THR A 421 -20.40 -14.03 17.74
CA THR A 421 -19.36 -13.04 17.41
C THR A 421 -18.33 -13.61 16.42
N LEU A 422 -17.92 -14.87 16.61
CA LEU A 422 -16.99 -15.54 15.69
C LEU A 422 -17.65 -15.87 14.35
N LEU A 423 -18.94 -16.22 14.33
CA LEU A 423 -19.69 -16.41 13.08
C LEU A 423 -19.77 -15.11 12.26
N LEU A 424 -20.03 -13.98 12.92
CA LEU A 424 -19.98 -12.65 12.28
C LEU A 424 -18.58 -12.36 11.72
N THR A 425 -17.53 -12.70 12.45
CA THR A 425 -16.13 -12.58 11.99
C THR A 425 -15.87 -13.42 10.74
N ALA A 426 -16.42 -14.64 10.69
CA ALA A 426 -16.34 -15.48 9.48
C ALA A 426 -17.03 -14.82 8.28
N GLY A 427 -18.23 -14.26 8.47
CA GLY A 427 -18.96 -13.53 7.43
C GLY A 427 -18.20 -12.31 6.90
N VAL A 428 -17.62 -11.51 7.80
CA VAL A 428 -16.77 -10.37 7.43
C VAL A 428 -15.53 -10.81 6.65
N SER A 429 -14.95 -11.96 7.00
CA SER A 429 -13.81 -12.54 6.27
C SER A 429 -14.19 -12.97 4.85
N VAL A 430 -15.38 -13.53 4.65
CA VAL A 430 -15.93 -13.85 3.32
C VAL A 430 -16.15 -12.57 2.48
N ALA A 431 -16.67 -11.50 3.09
CA ALA A 431 -16.79 -10.22 2.42
C ALA A 431 -15.42 -9.66 1.99
N GLY A 432 -14.39 -9.81 2.85
CA GLY A 432 -13.01 -9.43 2.52
C GLY A 432 -12.44 -10.23 1.34
N LEU A 433 -12.71 -11.53 1.30
CA LEU A 433 -12.37 -12.39 0.16
C LEU A 433 -13.03 -11.92 -1.14
N ALA A 434 -14.33 -11.64 -1.11
CA ALA A 434 -15.06 -11.18 -2.28
C ALA A 434 -14.55 -9.82 -2.78
N LEU A 435 -14.31 -8.87 -1.88
CA LEU A 435 -13.82 -7.54 -2.23
C LEU A 435 -12.39 -7.57 -2.79
N THR A 436 -11.57 -8.53 -2.35
CA THR A 436 -10.21 -8.75 -2.89
C THR A 436 -10.22 -9.05 -4.39
N LEU A 437 -11.32 -9.58 -4.94
CA LEU A 437 -11.43 -9.88 -6.37
C LEU A 437 -11.38 -8.63 -7.26
N VAL A 438 -11.67 -7.45 -6.70
CA VAL A 438 -11.63 -6.16 -7.41
C VAL A 438 -10.19 -5.67 -7.59
N LEU A 439 -9.25 -6.14 -6.76
CA LEU A 439 -7.87 -5.66 -6.77
C LEU A 439 -7.04 -6.31 -7.90
N PRO A 440 -6.21 -5.53 -8.61
CA PRO A 440 -5.23 -6.08 -9.55
C PRO A 440 -4.02 -6.65 -8.81
N GLU A 441 -3.25 -7.53 -9.47
CA GLU A 441 -1.98 -8.04 -8.94
C GLU A 441 -0.84 -7.06 -9.22
N PRO A 442 -0.18 -6.49 -8.21
CA PRO A 442 0.93 -5.55 -8.38
C PRO A 442 2.30 -6.23 -8.59
N ALA A 443 2.48 -7.50 -8.16
CA ALA A 443 3.79 -8.15 -8.17
C ALA A 443 4.46 -8.12 -9.56
N GLY A 444 5.75 -7.74 -9.58
CA GLY A 444 6.59 -7.72 -10.77
C GLY A 444 6.31 -6.59 -11.77
N ARG A 445 5.40 -5.66 -11.48
CA ARG A 445 5.10 -4.51 -12.35
C ARG A 445 5.98 -3.29 -11.99
N SER A 446 6.50 -2.60 -13.01
CA SER A 446 7.10 -1.27 -12.82
C SER A 446 6.00 -0.32 -12.37
N LEU A 447 6.37 0.68 -11.57
CA LEU A 447 5.40 1.62 -11.01
C LEU A 447 4.78 2.56 -12.04
N ASP A 448 5.22 2.53 -13.29
CA ASP A 448 4.57 3.22 -14.40
C ASP A 448 4.71 2.38 -15.68
N ILE A 449 3.64 2.37 -16.50
CA ILE A 449 3.72 2.05 -17.93
C ILE A 449 3.61 3.39 -18.63
N TRP A 450 4.74 3.89 -19.14
CA TRP A 450 4.79 5.08 -19.98
C TRP A 450 4.95 4.67 -21.45
N ALA A 451 4.20 5.33 -22.32
CA ALA A 451 4.52 5.39 -23.74
C ALA A 451 5.42 6.62 -23.92
N ALA A 452 6.68 6.42 -24.29
CA ALA A 452 7.59 7.52 -24.60
C ALA A 452 7.26 8.04 -26.01
N THR A 453 6.88 9.32 -26.12
CA THR A 453 6.68 10.01 -27.39
C THR A 453 7.98 10.72 -27.80
N ASN A 454 8.47 10.44 -29.00
CA ASN A 454 9.51 11.24 -29.66
C ASN A 454 8.87 11.85 -30.92
N PRO A 455 8.55 13.16 -30.96
CA PRO A 455 8.08 13.79 -32.19
C PRO A 455 9.21 13.77 -33.24
N GLY A 456 9.13 12.85 -34.20
CA GLY A 456 9.98 12.83 -35.38
C GLY A 456 9.51 13.84 -36.43
N SER A 457 10.48 14.47 -37.09
CA SER A 457 10.36 15.49 -38.17
C SER A 457 9.00 15.59 -38.88
N ALA A 458 8.31 16.72 -38.67
CA ALA A 458 7.11 17.08 -39.42
C ALA A 458 7.46 17.47 -40.87
N TYR A 459 6.69 16.97 -41.83
CA TYR A 459 6.58 17.56 -43.17
C TYR A 459 5.17 18.13 -43.35
N ALA A 460 4.99 18.96 -44.37
CA ALA A 460 3.70 19.62 -44.63
C ALA A 460 2.56 18.59 -44.70
N GLY A 461 1.69 18.59 -43.68
CA GLY A 461 0.50 17.74 -43.61
C GLY A 461 0.60 16.48 -42.74
N GLY A 462 1.57 16.28 -41.83
CA GLY A 462 1.54 15.12 -40.92
C GLY A 462 2.67 15.05 -39.87
N TYR A 463 2.51 14.21 -38.84
CA TYR A 463 3.59 13.82 -37.90
C TYR A 463 3.65 12.30 -37.68
N TYR A 464 4.84 11.81 -37.31
CA TYR A 464 5.07 10.42 -36.91
C TYR A 464 5.36 10.34 -35.41
N ASP A 465 4.85 9.29 -34.77
CA ASP A 465 5.11 8.95 -33.37
C ASP A 465 5.48 7.47 -33.24
N SER A 466 6.28 7.12 -32.25
CA SER A 466 6.73 5.73 -32.03
C SER A 466 6.14 5.16 -30.75
N ILE A 467 5.45 4.03 -30.86
CA ILE A 467 4.94 3.28 -29.72
C ILE A 467 5.90 2.13 -29.43
N TYR A 468 6.45 2.13 -28.22
CA TYR A 468 7.38 1.11 -27.76
C TYR A 468 6.64 -0.04 -27.05
N LEU A 469 6.91 -1.27 -27.48
CA LEU A 469 6.40 -2.52 -26.91
C LEU A 469 7.56 -3.27 -26.25
N THR A 470 7.63 -3.20 -24.92
CA THR A 470 8.67 -3.90 -24.14
C THR A 470 8.18 -5.25 -23.65
N ASN A 471 8.99 -6.30 -23.83
CA ASN A 471 8.68 -7.65 -23.35
C ASN A 471 8.94 -7.81 -21.85
N MET A 472 7.88 -7.70 -21.05
CA MET A 472 7.92 -7.83 -19.58
C MET A 472 7.55 -9.24 -19.07
N SER A 473 7.46 -10.25 -19.94
CA SER A 473 6.83 -11.54 -19.61
C SER A 473 7.76 -12.55 -18.92
N GLY A 474 9.05 -12.23 -18.75
CA GLY A 474 10.05 -13.14 -18.19
C GLY A 474 10.50 -14.27 -19.14
N TYR A 475 9.95 -14.35 -20.36
CA TYR A 475 10.30 -15.34 -21.39
C TYR A 475 10.39 -14.66 -22.77
N ARG A 476 10.99 -15.33 -23.77
CA ARG A 476 11.05 -14.82 -25.15
C ARG A 476 9.64 -14.74 -25.74
N CYS A 477 9.30 -13.61 -26.36
CA CYS A 477 7.99 -13.36 -26.96
C CYS A 477 8.13 -13.05 -28.45
N THR A 478 7.28 -13.62 -29.29
CA THR A 478 7.24 -13.35 -30.74
C THR A 478 6.06 -12.44 -31.10
N LEU A 479 6.34 -11.42 -31.90
CA LEU A 479 5.37 -10.49 -32.46
C LEU A 479 5.40 -10.62 -33.99
N PHE A 480 4.24 -10.71 -34.62
CA PHE A 480 4.12 -10.79 -36.08
C PHE A 480 2.90 -10.01 -36.53
N GLY A 481 3.06 -9.10 -37.50
CA GLY A 481 1.98 -8.29 -38.05
C GLY A 481 2.00 -6.83 -37.62
N HIS A 482 0.85 -6.19 -37.74
CA HIS A 482 0.61 -4.80 -37.37
C HIS A 482 -0.13 -4.72 -36.04
N ALA A 483 0.09 -3.65 -35.27
CA ALA A 483 -0.75 -3.37 -34.11
C ALA A 483 -2.10 -2.77 -34.54
N GLY A 484 -3.14 -3.06 -33.77
CA GLY A 484 -4.39 -2.31 -33.84
C GLY A 484 -4.24 -1.04 -33.00
N VAL A 485 -4.53 0.13 -33.57
CA VAL A 485 -4.49 1.41 -32.84
C VAL A 485 -5.78 2.16 -33.07
N SER A 486 -6.42 2.65 -32.02
CA SER A 486 -7.58 3.54 -32.14
C SER A 486 -7.52 4.65 -31.09
N THR A 487 -8.12 5.80 -31.38
CA THR A 487 -8.20 6.88 -30.39
C THR A 487 -9.32 6.59 -29.40
N VAL A 488 -9.12 6.96 -28.12
CA VAL A 488 -10.14 6.78 -27.09
C VAL A 488 -10.44 8.07 -26.33
N GLY A 489 -11.70 8.26 -25.99
CA GLY A 489 -12.16 9.35 -25.13
C GLY A 489 -11.86 9.12 -23.66
N LEU A 490 -12.19 10.11 -22.82
CA LEU A 490 -12.03 10.04 -21.36
C LEU A 490 -12.82 8.88 -20.70
N SER A 491 -13.91 8.42 -21.33
CA SER A 491 -14.70 7.27 -20.90
C SER A 491 -14.12 5.92 -21.36
N GLY A 492 -13.04 5.94 -22.15
CA GLY A 492 -12.44 4.75 -22.76
C GLY A 492 -13.14 4.27 -24.03
N ASN A 493 -14.20 4.94 -24.49
CA ASN A 493 -14.87 4.62 -25.75
C ASN A 493 -13.99 5.01 -26.95
N GLU A 494 -14.07 4.24 -28.03
CA GLU A 494 -13.39 4.55 -29.27
C GLU A 494 -13.96 5.84 -29.90
N ILE A 495 -13.07 6.71 -30.38
CA ILE A 495 -13.41 7.93 -31.10
C ILE A 495 -12.88 7.78 -32.53
N GLY A 496 -13.74 8.00 -33.52
CA GLY A 496 -13.38 7.88 -34.93
C GLY A 496 -13.13 6.44 -35.40
N SER A 497 -12.46 6.30 -36.53
CA SER A 497 -12.10 5.00 -37.10
C SER A 497 -10.74 4.50 -36.57
N PRO A 498 -10.54 3.18 -36.44
CA PRO A 498 -9.24 2.61 -36.11
C PRO A 498 -8.23 2.87 -37.23
N ALA A 499 -6.95 2.89 -36.84
CA ALA A 499 -5.87 3.19 -37.76
C ALA A 499 -5.71 2.11 -38.85
N GLY A 500 -5.49 2.55 -40.09
CA GLY A 500 -5.18 1.67 -41.21
C GLY A 500 -3.73 1.15 -41.14
N TRP A 501 -3.47 -0.04 -41.68
CA TRP A 501 -2.12 -0.58 -41.75
C TRP A 501 -1.39 -0.09 -43.00
N VAL A 502 -0.14 0.34 -42.83
CA VAL A 502 0.71 0.84 -43.94
C VAL A 502 2.15 0.36 -43.77
N GLY A 503 2.90 0.31 -44.86
CA GLY A 503 4.32 -0.04 -44.85
C GLY A 503 4.62 -1.44 -45.41
N PRO A 504 5.89 -1.90 -45.28
CA PRO A 504 6.34 -3.16 -45.87
C PRO A 504 5.70 -4.39 -45.21
N ALA A 505 5.80 -5.56 -45.86
CA ALA A 505 5.30 -6.82 -45.32
C ALA A 505 5.87 -7.10 -43.90
N PRO A 506 5.05 -7.57 -42.95
CA PRO A 506 5.48 -7.77 -41.57
C PRO A 506 6.51 -8.89 -41.47
N THR A 507 7.54 -8.68 -40.65
CA THR A 507 8.53 -9.69 -40.30
C THR A 507 8.27 -10.22 -38.89
N LEU A 508 8.71 -11.46 -38.62
CA LEU A 508 8.61 -12.04 -37.28
C LEU A 508 9.66 -11.39 -36.36
N VAL A 509 9.22 -10.71 -35.31
CA VAL A 509 10.08 -10.07 -34.32
C VAL A 509 10.09 -10.92 -33.06
N THR A 510 11.27 -11.40 -32.65
CA THR A 510 11.44 -12.13 -31.38
C THR A 510 12.12 -11.23 -30.37
N LEU A 511 11.42 -10.91 -29.28
CA LEU A 511 11.93 -10.10 -28.18
C LEU A 511 12.45 -11.01 -27.06
N ALA A 512 13.71 -10.81 -26.68
CA ALA A 512 14.25 -11.29 -25.41
C ALA A 512 13.54 -10.62 -24.22
N GLN A 513 13.81 -11.08 -23.01
CA GLN A 513 13.34 -10.39 -21.81
C GLN A 513 13.86 -8.95 -21.82
N ASP A 514 12.99 -7.98 -21.49
CA ASP A 514 13.29 -6.55 -21.42
C ASP A 514 13.66 -5.90 -22.78
N ALA A 515 13.64 -6.67 -23.87
CA ALA A 515 13.82 -6.14 -25.22
C ALA A 515 12.56 -5.38 -25.68
N THR A 516 12.79 -4.30 -26.43
CA THR A 516 11.74 -3.41 -26.93
C THR A 516 11.62 -3.51 -28.45
N ALA A 517 10.38 -3.58 -28.94
CA ALA A 517 10.05 -3.33 -30.34
C ALA A 517 9.37 -1.97 -30.47
N ALA A 518 9.52 -1.31 -31.61
CA ALA A 518 8.85 -0.06 -31.93
C ALA A 518 7.80 -0.27 -33.01
N ILE A 519 6.72 0.51 -32.93
CA ILE A 519 5.69 0.61 -33.95
C ILE A 519 5.56 2.09 -34.31
N LEU A 520 5.63 2.40 -35.60
CA LEU A 520 5.47 3.77 -36.08
C LEU A 520 3.99 4.06 -36.30
N VAL A 521 3.47 5.11 -35.67
CA VAL A 521 2.13 5.65 -35.90
C VAL A 521 2.27 6.94 -36.69
N GLN A 522 1.58 7.03 -37.81
CA GLN A 522 1.49 8.23 -38.63
C GLN A 522 0.12 8.88 -38.42
N VAL A 523 0.13 10.18 -38.17
CA VAL A 523 -1.08 11.01 -38.13
C VAL A 523 -1.00 12.00 -39.30
N GLY A 524 -1.86 11.80 -40.30
CA GLY A 524 -1.99 12.69 -41.46
C GLY A 524 -2.98 13.83 -41.22
N ASP A 525 -2.68 14.99 -41.82
CA ASP A 525 -3.45 16.23 -41.87
C ASP A 525 -3.80 16.94 -40.53
N PRO A 526 -2.89 17.01 -39.53
CA PRO A 526 -3.17 17.66 -38.25
C PRO A 526 -3.23 19.20 -38.34
N ALA A 527 -2.61 19.79 -39.36
CA ALA A 527 -2.38 21.23 -39.48
C ALA A 527 -3.63 22.05 -39.90
N ASN A 528 -4.72 21.41 -40.31
CA ASN A 528 -6.00 22.08 -40.57
C ASN A 528 -6.81 22.38 -39.29
N TYR A 529 -6.28 22.05 -38.12
CA TYR A 529 -6.99 22.18 -36.84
C TYR A 529 -6.13 22.97 -35.85
N GLY A 530 -6.35 24.29 -35.80
CA GLY A 530 -5.79 25.14 -34.74
C GLY A 530 -6.30 24.71 -33.35
N PRO A 531 -5.72 25.23 -32.26
CA PRO A 531 -6.09 24.87 -30.86
C PRO A 531 -7.53 25.26 -30.46
N THR A 532 -8.30 25.83 -31.39
CA THR A 532 -9.71 26.22 -31.23
C THR A 532 -10.52 25.69 -32.41
N CYS A 533 -11.12 24.51 -32.25
CA CYS A 533 -12.09 24.01 -33.21
C CYS A 533 -13.49 24.53 -32.81
N SER A 534 -14.19 25.18 -33.74
CA SER A 534 -15.57 25.62 -33.57
C SER A 534 -16.52 24.52 -34.01
N GLN A 535 -17.69 24.38 -33.34
CA GLN A 535 -18.74 23.47 -33.81
C GLN A 535 -19.24 23.93 -35.19
N PRO A 536 -19.40 23.03 -36.17
CA PRO A 536 -20.01 23.40 -37.44
C PRO A 536 -21.46 23.83 -37.20
N GLY A 537 -21.79 25.08 -37.49
CA GLY A 537 -23.17 25.59 -37.56
C GLY A 537 -23.71 26.37 -36.36
N THR A 538 -22.97 26.56 -35.26
CA THR A 538 -23.52 27.22 -34.04
C THR A 538 -22.82 28.50 -33.61
N GLY A 539 -21.71 28.91 -34.23
CA GLY A 539 -21.05 30.21 -33.94
C GLY A 539 -20.59 30.40 -32.49
N HIS A 540 -20.53 29.34 -31.67
CA HIS A 540 -20.10 29.38 -30.28
C HIS A 540 -18.83 28.54 -30.06
N PRO A 541 -17.87 29.00 -29.23
CA PRO A 541 -16.67 28.25 -28.88
C PRO A 541 -17.03 27.12 -27.89
N GLY A 542 -17.54 26.00 -28.40
CA GLY A 542 -17.79 24.78 -27.63
C GLY A 542 -16.51 23.97 -27.42
N ARG A 543 -16.34 23.37 -26.23
CA ARG A 543 -15.22 22.46 -25.91
C ARG A 543 -15.27 21.21 -26.79
N VAL A 544 -14.26 21.03 -27.65
CA VAL A 544 -14.08 19.81 -28.47
C VAL A 544 -13.59 18.65 -27.59
N PRO A 545 -14.06 17.41 -27.77
CA PRO A 545 -13.54 16.26 -27.05
C PRO A 545 -12.11 15.95 -27.51
N LEU A 546 -11.11 16.27 -26.69
CA LEU A 546 -9.76 15.73 -26.85
C LEU A 546 -9.80 14.21 -26.71
N ALA A 547 -9.12 13.49 -27.60
CA ALA A 547 -8.81 12.09 -27.34
C ALA A 547 -7.91 12.03 -26.10
N ALA A 548 -8.28 11.19 -25.13
CA ALA A 548 -7.56 11.02 -23.87
C ALA A 548 -6.33 10.09 -24.03
N GLY A 549 -6.28 9.33 -25.12
CA GLY A 549 -5.16 8.45 -25.43
C GLY A 549 -5.36 7.59 -26.67
N LEU A 550 -4.38 6.73 -26.93
CA LEU A 550 -4.43 5.68 -27.93
C LEU A 550 -4.67 4.33 -27.27
N ARG A 551 -5.67 3.59 -27.72
CA ARG A 551 -5.82 2.18 -27.43
C ARG A 551 -4.97 1.38 -28.41
N VAL A 552 -4.03 0.60 -27.89
CA VAL A 552 -3.07 -0.19 -28.66
C VAL A 552 -3.30 -1.67 -28.38
N TYR A 553 -3.54 -2.43 -29.44
CA TYR A 553 -3.56 -3.89 -29.48
C TYR A 553 -2.22 -4.36 -30.04
N PRO A 554 -1.37 -5.02 -29.22
CA PRO A 554 -0.16 -5.63 -29.75
C PRO A 554 -0.50 -6.66 -30.84
N PRO A 555 0.38 -6.89 -31.83
CA PRO A 555 0.13 -7.87 -32.86
C PRO A 555 -0.18 -9.26 -32.27
N ASN A 556 -1.16 -9.96 -32.85
CA ASN A 556 -1.63 -11.28 -32.42
C ASN A 556 -2.17 -11.32 -30.97
N ARG A 557 -2.59 -10.18 -30.40
CA ARG A 557 -3.19 -10.10 -29.06
C ARG A 557 -4.56 -9.44 -29.13
N PHE A 558 -5.53 -10.03 -28.44
CA PHE A 558 -6.89 -9.49 -28.30
C PHE A 558 -7.06 -8.54 -27.11
N THR A 559 -6.01 -8.34 -26.32
CA THR A 559 -6.01 -7.44 -25.16
C THR A 559 -5.30 -6.14 -25.48
N SER A 560 -5.98 -5.01 -25.26
CA SER A 560 -5.42 -3.68 -25.49
C SER A 560 -4.88 -3.04 -24.22
N LYS A 561 -3.99 -2.06 -24.41
CA LYS A 561 -3.59 -1.08 -23.40
C LYS A 561 -3.87 0.32 -23.90
N VAL A 562 -4.21 1.23 -22.99
CA VAL A 562 -4.37 2.66 -23.32
C VAL A 562 -3.06 3.37 -23.01
N ALA A 563 -2.42 3.91 -24.03
CA ALA A 563 -1.29 4.80 -23.94
C ALA A 563 -1.79 6.26 -23.86
N PRO A 564 -1.34 7.06 -22.89
CA PRO A 564 -1.71 8.48 -22.83
C PRO A 564 -1.03 9.23 -23.98
N LEU A 565 -1.82 9.58 -25.00
CA LEU A 565 -1.42 10.42 -26.12
C LEU A 565 -2.57 11.38 -26.43
N PRO A 566 -2.50 12.65 -26.01
CA PRO A 566 -3.52 13.63 -26.36
C PRO A 566 -3.41 13.96 -27.85
N VAL A 567 -4.28 13.36 -28.66
CA VAL A 567 -4.45 13.73 -30.08
C VAL A 567 -5.61 14.72 -30.16
N PRO A 568 -5.44 15.92 -30.76
CA PRO A 568 -6.56 16.79 -31.06
C PRO A 568 -7.47 16.09 -32.08
N ALA A 569 -8.68 15.71 -31.67
CA ALA A 569 -9.68 15.09 -32.54
C ALA A 569 -10.80 16.12 -32.78
N CYS A 570 -10.72 16.88 -33.88
CA CYS A 570 -11.80 17.78 -34.26
C CYS A 570 -12.83 17.06 -35.13
N TYR A 571 -14.10 17.25 -34.82
CA TYR A 571 -15.22 16.75 -35.62
C TYR A 571 -15.49 17.75 -36.75
N HIS A 572 -14.73 17.65 -37.84
CA HIS A 572 -15.13 18.22 -39.13
C HIS A 572 -15.38 17.08 -40.12
N HIS A 573 -16.31 17.30 -41.05
CA HIS A 573 -16.54 16.38 -42.16
C HIS A 573 -15.34 16.42 -43.11
N GLY A 574 -14.38 15.53 -42.87
CA GLY A 574 -13.19 15.29 -43.68
C GLY A 574 -12.43 14.10 -43.09
N PRO A 575 -11.78 13.25 -43.90
CA PRO A 575 -11.18 12.04 -43.37
C PRO A 575 -9.84 12.35 -42.69
N VAL A 576 -9.77 12.14 -41.36
CA VAL A 576 -8.50 12.05 -40.64
C VAL A 576 -8.00 10.62 -40.75
N TRP A 577 -6.81 10.45 -41.34
CA TRP A 577 -6.22 9.12 -41.52
C TRP A 577 -5.13 8.89 -40.48
N MET A 578 -5.37 7.94 -39.57
CA MET A 578 -4.34 7.38 -38.72
C MET A 578 -3.82 6.11 -39.37
N HIS A 579 -2.50 5.98 -39.48
CA HIS A 579 -1.87 4.80 -40.04
C HIS A 579 -0.83 4.21 -39.09
N VAL A 580 -0.66 2.88 -39.11
CA VAL A 580 0.26 2.16 -38.23
C VAL A 580 1.16 1.25 -39.07
N GLY A 581 2.47 1.39 -38.87
CA GLY A 581 3.51 0.57 -39.46
C GLY A 581 3.61 -0.84 -38.85
N PRO A 582 4.29 -1.79 -39.53
CA PRO A 582 4.58 -3.10 -38.95
C PRO A 582 5.52 -2.95 -37.75
N VAL A 583 5.47 -3.93 -36.84
CA VAL A 583 6.38 -3.98 -35.69
C VAL A 583 7.82 -4.16 -36.14
N ARG A 584 8.72 -3.33 -35.62
CA ARG A 584 10.16 -3.39 -35.90
C ARG A 584 10.91 -3.59 -34.59
N GLY A 585 11.85 -4.52 -34.56
CA GLY A 585 12.62 -4.82 -33.36
C GLY A 585 13.73 -5.83 -33.59
N PRO A 586 14.70 -5.92 -32.67
CA PRO A 586 14.84 -5.09 -31.45
C PRO A 586 15.32 -3.66 -31.77
N VAL A 587 14.76 -2.65 -31.09
CA VAL A 587 15.15 -1.24 -31.22
C VAL A 587 15.51 -0.69 -29.85
N VAL A 588 16.60 0.08 -29.78
CA VAL A 588 16.96 0.87 -28.60
C VAL A 588 16.20 2.20 -28.69
N PRO A 589 15.39 2.60 -27.69
CA PRO A 589 14.76 3.92 -27.67
C PRO A 589 15.83 5.01 -27.84
N PRO A 590 15.58 6.09 -28.61
CA PRO A 590 16.53 7.19 -28.73
C PRO A 590 16.88 7.79 -27.37
N ASP A 591 18.17 8.03 -27.12
CA ASP A 591 18.64 8.80 -25.96
C ASP A 591 18.04 10.21 -26.03
N HIS A 592 17.37 10.63 -24.96
CA HIS A 592 16.66 11.91 -24.88
C HIS A 592 17.67 13.06 -24.70
N GLY A 593 17.94 13.79 -25.78
CA GLY A 593 18.68 15.07 -25.75
C GLY A 593 17.82 16.24 -25.28
#